data_AF-A0A7S1SCP7-F1
#
_entry.id   AF-A0A7S1SCP7-F1
#
_cell.length_a   1.000
_cell.length_b   1.000
_cell.length_c   1.000
_cell.angle_alpha   90.00
_cell.angle_beta   90.00
_cell.angle_gamma   90.00
#
_symmetry.space_group_name_H-M   'P 1'
#
loop_
_entity.id
_entity.type
_entity.pdbx_description
1 polymer ?
#
loop_
_entity_poly.entity_id
_entity_poly.type
_entity_poly.pdbx_seq_one_letter_code
_entity_poly.pdbx_strand_id
1 'polypeptide(L)'
;PHCKLDEWYFTQRMGRHPDELAEALASLGFGTADRPVVCDVCQRPMERVAEHIRSPEHYKNLRIRMRYMAPSPDKLDDGPWVQQAFRSPEGETAAVSFNHITGEMRPPPQAQAA
;
A
#
# COMPACT_ATOMS: atom_id res chain seq x y z
N PRO A 1 -18.92 15.67 1.39
CA PRO A 1 -18.14 16.27 2.50
C PRO A 1 -17.19 15.23 3.12
N HIS A 2 -15.91 15.28 2.77
CA HIS A 2 -14.90 14.43 3.38
C HIS A 2 -14.60 14.97 4.77
N CYS A 3 -14.92 14.21 5.82
CA CYS A 3 -14.60 14.61 7.17
C CYS A 3 -13.08 14.57 7.33
N LYS A 4 -12.45 15.72 7.61
CA LYS A 4 -11.00 15.79 7.90
C LYS A 4 -10.60 14.90 9.08
N LEU A 5 -11.56 14.57 9.96
CA LEU A 5 -11.37 13.65 11.07
C LEU A 5 -11.08 12.21 10.60
N ASP A 6 -11.73 11.75 9.53
CA ASP A 6 -11.54 10.39 9.00
C ASP A 6 -10.14 10.21 8.39
N GLU A 7 -9.66 11.23 7.66
CA GLU A 7 -8.32 11.25 7.05
C GLU A 7 -7.24 11.27 8.13
N TRP A 8 -7.39 12.12 9.15
CA TRP A 8 -6.47 12.15 10.28
C TRP A 8 -6.43 10.80 11.02
N TYR A 9 -7.60 10.20 11.30
CA TYR A 9 -7.68 8.89 11.95
C TYR A 9 -7.01 7.80 11.11
N PHE A 10 -7.20 7.82 9.79
CA PHE A 10 -6.50 6.93 8.86
C PHE A 10 -4.98 7.08 8.97
N THR A 11 -4.44 8.30 8.92
CA THR A 11 -2.99 8.54 9.05
C THR A 11 -2.46 8.07 10.40
N GLN A 12 -3.19 8.29 11.50
CA GLN A 12 -2.80 7.80 12.82
C GLN A 12 -2.79 6.27 12.89
N ARG A 13 -3.83 5.62 12.34
CA ARG A 13 -3.95 4.15 12.33
C ARG A 13 -2.86 3.49 11.48
N MET A 14 -2.50 4.10 10.36
CA MET A 14 -1.38 3.64 9.52
C MET A 14 -0.04 3.63 10.26
N GLY A 15 0.15 4.54 11.23
CA GLY A 15 1.33 4.56 12.08
C GLY A 15 2.65 4.46 11.29
N ARG A 16 3.45 3.44 11.63
CA ARG A 16 4.76 3.17 11.03
C ARG A 16 4.72 2.24 9.81
N HIS A 17 3.58 1.64 9.51
CA HIS A 17 3.47 0.64 8.43
C HIS A 17 3.94 1.14 7.05
N PRO A 18 3.68 2.39 6.64
CA PRO A 18 4.24 2.90 5.39
C PRO A 18 5.78 2.96 5.36
N ASP A 19 6.43 3.18 6.52
CA ASP A 19 7.90 3.15 6.62
C ASP A 19 8.41 1.71 6.53
N GLU A 20 7.75 0.78 7.23
CA GLU A 20 8.11 -0.64 7.20
C GLU A 20 7.98 -1.21 5.78
N LEU A 21 6.96 -0.79 5.02
CA LEU A 21 6.83 -1.11 3.60
C LEU A 21 7.94 -0.51 2.76
N ALA A 22 8.27 0.77 2.98
CA ALA A 22 9.35 1.42 2.25
C ALA A 22 10.69 0.70 2.49
N GLU A 23 10.97 0.29 3.73
CA GLU A 23 12.15 -0.49 4.10
C GLU A 23 12.15 -1.87 3.46
N ALA A 24 11.02 -2.59 3.51
CA ALA A 24 10.87 -3.90 2.89
C ALA A 24 11.12 -3.85 1.38
N LEU A 25 10.53 -2.88 0.68
CA LEU A 25 10.76 -2.69 -0.76
C LEU A 25 12.22 -2.30 -1.05
N ALA A 26 12.80 -1.40 -0.26
CA ALA A 26 14.19 -1.00 -0.43
C ALA A 26 15.16 -2.18 -0.24
N SER A 27 14.89 -3.08 0.71
CA SER A 27 15.69 -4.30 0.92
C SER A 27 15.68 -5.25 -0.29
N LEU A 28 14.64 -5.16 -1.13
CA LEU A 28 14.51 -5.89 -2.39
C LEU A 28 15.02 -5.09 -3.60
N GLY A 29 15.54 -3.89 -3.39
CA GLY A 29 16.00 -2.98 -4.43
C GLY A 29 14.88 -2.26 -5.18
N PHE A 30 13.71 -2.08 -4.57
CA PHE A 30 12.54 -1.40 -5.14
C PHE A 30 12.14 -0.17 -4.30
N GLY A 31 11.25 0.66 -4.83
CA GLY A 31 10.69 1.80 -4.09
C GLY A 31 11.68 2.96 -3.88
N THR A 32 12.67 3.05 -4.76
CA THR A 32 13.67 4.12 -4.81
C THR A 32 13.38 5.05 -6.00
N ALA A 33 14.08 6.19 -6.09
CA ALA A 33 13.95 7.11 -7.21
C ALA A 33 14.29 6.44 -8.57
N ASP A 34 15.32 5.58 -8.58
CA ASP A 34 15.79 4.89 -9.79
C ASP A 34 14.96 3.64 -10.12
N ARG A 35 14.26 3.08 -9.13
CA ARG A 35 13.44 1.87 -9.27
C ARG A 35 12.11 2.02 -8.55
N PRO A 36 11.23 2.93 -9.03
CA PRO A 36 9.97 3.21 -8.37
C PRO A 36 9.03 2.01 -8.48
N VAL A 37 8.04 1.94 -7.58
CA VAL A 37 6.97 0.93 -7.64
C VAL A 37 5.61 1.57 -7.85
N VAL A 38 4.71 0.85 -8.52
CA VAL A 38 3.35 1.31 -8.77
C VAL A 38 2.45 0.99 -7.58
N CYS A 39 1.66 1.99 -7.17
CA CYS A 39 0.58 1.80 -6.21
C CYS A 39 -0.70 1.38 -6.96
N ASP A 40 -1.31 0.25 -6.59
CA ASP A 40 -2.53 -0.23 -7.23
C ASP A 40 -3.77 0.61 -6.85
N VAL A 41 -3.73 1.33 -5.74
CA VAL A 41 -4.79 2.26 -5.34
C VAL A 41 -4.77 3.53 -6.19
N CYS A 42 -3.58 4.09 -6.41
CA CYS A 42 -3.40 5.36 -7.12
C CYS A 42 -3.08 5.19 -8.61
N GLN A 43 -2.77 3.97 -9.06
CA GLN A 43 -2.39 3.61 -10.43
C GLN A 43 -1.24 4.49 -10.98
N ARG A 44 -0.26 4.81 -10.13
CA ARG A 44 0.91 5.63 -10.50
C ARG A 44 2.19 5.16 -9.78
N PRO A 45 3.37 5.41 -10.36
CA PRO A 45 4.65 5.16 -9.70
C PRO A 45 4.80 5.96 -8.40
N MET A 46 5.52 5.38 -7.44
CA MET A 46 5.86 5.96 -6.14
C MET A 46 7.38 6.01 -5.99
N GLU A 47 7.92 7.22 -5.89
CA GLU A 47 9.34 7.45 -5.59
C GLU A 47 9.61 7.45 -4.07
N ARG A 48 8.64 7.94 -3.28
CA ARG A 48 8.69 8.02 -1.81
C ARG A 48 7.48 7.29 -1.24
N VAL A 49 7.61 5.96 -1.09
CA VAL A 49 6.50 5.05 -0.73
C VAL A 49 5.76 5.50 0.52
N ALA A 50 6.48 5.76 1.61
CA ALA A 50 5.87 6.11 2.89
C ALA A 50 5.08 7.43 2.84
N GLU A 51 5.65 8.45 2.17
CA GLU A 51 5.00 9.75 1.98
C GLU A 51 3.78 9.65 1.07
N HIS A 52 3.87 8.87 0.00
CA HIS A 52 2.75 8.62 -0.90
C HIS A 52 1.57 8.03 -0.13
N ILE A 53 1.78 6.95 0.63
CA ILE A 53 0.69 6.23 1.31
C ILE A 53 0.04 7.09 2.41
N ARG A 54 0.83 7.92 3.10
CA ARG A 54 0.31 8.86 4.12
C ARG A 54 -0.40 10.07 3.53
N SER A 55 -0.27 10.31 2.22
CA SER A 55 -0.81 11.51 1.61
C SER A 55 -2.35 11.55 1.65
N PRO A 56 -2.94 12.74 1.82
CA PRO A 56 -4.39 12.93 1.67
C PRO A 56 -4.93 12.44 0.33
N GLU A 57 -4.13 12.53 -0.73
CA GLU A 57 -4.49 12.09 -2.07
C GLU A 57 -4.65 10.57 -2.13
N HIS A 58 -3.72 9.82 -1.54
CA HIS A 58 -3.82 8.37 -1.46
C HIS A 58 -5.09 7.92 -0.71
N TYR A 59 -5.38 8.56 0.43
CA TYR A 59 -6.60 8.27 1.18
C TYR A 59 -7.87 8.52 0.35
N LYS A 60 -7.93 9.62 -0.40
CA LYS A 60 -9.07 9.91 -1.31
C LYS A 60 -9.23 8.84 -2.39
N ASN A 61 -8.14 8.45 -3.03
CA ASN A 61 -8.16 7.41 -4.06
C ASN A 61 -8.57 6.05 -3.48
N LEU A 62 -8.10 5.72 -2.27
CA LEU A 62 -8.51 4.51 -1.56
C LEU A 62 -10.02 4.50 -1.31
N ARG A 63 -10.58 5.60 -0.81
CA ARG A 63 -12.04 5.72 -0.60
C ARG A 63 -12.82 5.57 -1.91
N ILE A 64 -12.34 6.12 -3.02
CA ILE A 64 -12.95 5.95 -4.34
C ILE A 64 -12.88 4.48 -4.78
N ARG A 65 -11.73 3.83 -4.65
CA ARG A 65 -11.52 2.41 -4.96
C ARG A 65 -12.48 1.51 -4.18
N MET A 66 -12.73 1.87 -2.93
CA MET A 66 -13.69 1.19 -2.03
C MET A 66 -15.15 1.57 -2.29
N ARG A 67 -15.45 2.41 -3.30
CA ARG A 67 -16.79 2.97 -3.57
C ARG A 67 -17.41 3.63 -2.33
N TYR A 68 -16.57 4.23 -1.49
CA TYR A 68 -16.94 4.85 -0.21
C TYR A 68 -17.58 3.91 0.82
N MET A 69 -17.54 2.60 0.59
CA MET A 69 -18.07 1.59 1.52
C MET A 69 -16.93 1.01 2.38
N ALA A 70 -17.16 0.88 3.68
CA ALA A 70 -16.25 0.13 4.53
C ALA A 70 -16.42 -1.38 4.25
N PRO A 71 -15.33 -2.14 4.14
CA PRO A 71 -15.43 -3.58 3.98
C PRO A 71 -15.91 -4.21 5.27
N SER A 72 -16.60 -5.34 5.14
CA SER A 72 -16.87 -6.16 6.31
C SER A 72 -15.56 -6.75 6.85
N PRO A 73 -15.45 -7.00 8.17
CA PRO A 73 -14.22 -7.51 8.78
C PRO A 73 -13.69 -8.80 8.12
N ASP A 74 -14.57 -9.69 7.66
CA ASP A 74 -14.23 -10.95 6.97
C ASP A 74 -13.65 -10.75 5.56
N LYS A 75 -13.77 -9.56 4.98
CA LYS A 75 -13.23 -9.21 3.67
C LYS A 75 -11.99 -8.34 3.72
N LEU A 76 -11.60 -7.88 4.91
CA LEU A 76 -10.52 -6.92 5.09
C LEU A 76 -9.18 -7.38 4.49
N ASP A 77 -8.96 -8.69 4.44
CA ASP A 77 -7.73 -9.33 3.98
C ASP A 77 -7.69 -9.71 2.50
N ASP A 78 -8.83 -9.60 1.78
CA ASP A 78 -8.97 -10.11 0.41
C ASP A 78 -9.88 -9.18 -0.42
N GLY A 79 -9.40 -7.97 -0.66
CA GLY A 79 -10.12 -6.94 -1.41
C GLY A 79 -9.23 -6.08 -2.29
N PRO A 80 -9.81 -5.17 -3.10
CA PRO A 80 -9.08 -4.29 -4.02
C PRO A 80 -8.18 -3.25 -3.35
N TRP A 81 -8.19 -3.18 -2.02
CA TRP A 81 -7.30 -2.39 -1.17
C TRP A 81 -6.09 -3.19 -0.66
N VAL A 82 -6.00 -4.49 -0.96
CA VAL A 82 -4.82 -5.30 -0.67
C VAL A 82 -4.01 -5.43 -1.94
N GLN A 83 -2.84 -4.79 -1.96
CA GLN A 83 -1.88 -4.96 -3.04
C GLN A 83 -1.06 -6.22 -2.75
N GLN A 84 -1.13 -7.22 -3.64
CA GLN A 84 -0.49 -8.52 -3.41
C GLN A 84 1.01 -8.52 -3.76
N ALA A 85 1.41 -7.64 -4.67
CA ALA A 85 2.80 -7.43 -5.06
C ALA A 85 2.99 -6.00 -5.57
N PHE A 86 4.19 -5.47 -5.43
CA PHE A 86 4.58 -4.18 -5.99
C PHE A 86 5.32 -4.39 -7.31
N ARG A 87 4.93 -3.64 -8.35
CA ARG A 87 5.54 -3.75 -9.68
C ARG A 87 6.27 -2.48 -10.04
N SER A 88 7.43 -2.58 -10.68
CA SER A 88 8.04 -1.43 -11.34
C SER A 88 7.28 -1.08 -12.62
N PRO A 89 7.42 0.14 -13.16
CA PRO A 89 6.89 0.49 -14.47
C PRO A 89 7.34 -0.43 -15.61
N GLU A 90 8.53 -1.02 -15.48
CA GLU A 90 9.17 -1.94 -16.42
C GLU A 90 8.66 -3.39 -16.26
N GLY A 91 7.83 -3.66 -15.25
CA GLY A 91 7.17 -4.96 -15.04
C GLY A 91 7.88 -5.90 -14.05
N GLU A 92 8.99 -5.48 -13.44
CA GLU A 92 9.65 -6.24 -12.38
C GLU A 92 8.78 -6.29 -11.13
N THR A 93 8.78 -7.40 -10.39
CA THR A 93 7.85 -7.61 -9.28
C THR A 93 8.57 -7.85 -7.96
N ALA A 94 8.26 -7.04 -6.95
CA ALA A 94 8.55 -7.28 -5.55
C ALA A 94 7.36 -8.00 -4.90
N ALA A 95 7.58 -9.24 -4.47
CA ALA A 95 6.56 -10.07 -3.85
C ALA A 95 6.30 -9.67 -2.38
N VAL A 96 5.87 -8.42 -2.17
CA VAL A 96 5.46 -7.88 -0.86
C VAL A 96 3.98 -7.53 -0.95
N SER A 97 3.17 -8.06 -0.05
CA SER A 97 1.77 -7.67 0.05
C SER A 97 1.56 -6.61 1.11
N PHE A 98 0.68 -5.65 0.83
CA PHE A 98 0.32 -4.56 1.73
C PHE A 98 -1.17 -4.28 1.70
N ASN A 99 -1.79 -4.20 2.88
CA ASN A 99 -3.17 -3.79 3.04
C ASN A 99 -3.26 -2.27 3.21
N HIS A 100 -3.79 -1.57 2.21
CA HIS A 100 -3.90 -0.10 2.23
C HIS A 100 -4.90 0.44 3.27
N ILE A 101 -5.70 -0.41 3.92
CA ILE A 101 -6.62 -0.01 5.01
C ILE A 101 -5.96 -0.20 6.38
N THR A 102 -5.34 -1.36 6.61
CA THR A 102 -4.81 -1.74 7.93
C THR A 102 -3.34 -1.40 8.11
N GLY A 103 -2.59 -1.25 7.01
CA GLY A 103 -1.13 -1.16 7.01
C GLY A 103 -0.44 -2.52 7.15
N GLU A 104 -1.19 -3.62 7.30
CA GLU A 104 -0.58 -4.93 7.48
C GLU A 104 0.19 -5.35 6.24
N MET A 105 1.41 -5.82 6.46
CA MET A 105 2.26 -6.42 5.44
C MET A 105 2.26 -7.92 5.56
N ARG A 106 2.36 -8.60 4.41
CA ARG A 106 2.74 -10.01 4.36
C ARG A 106 4.01 -10.13 3.53
N PRO A 107 5.08 -10.74 4.08
CA PRO A 107 6.26 -11.05 3.30
C PRO A 107 5.89 -12.01 2.17
N PRO A 108 6.74 -12.14 1.13
CA PRO A 108 6.54 -13.18 0.13
C PRO A 108 6.34 -14.52 0.83
N PRO A 109 5.48 -15.42 0.30
CA PRO A 109 5.53 -16.80 0.72
C PRO A 109 7.00 -17.23 0.55
N GLN A 110 7.67 -17.55 1.67
CA GLN A 110 9.03 -18.06 1.60
C GLN A 110 8.99 -19.21 0.60
N ALA A 111 9.79 -19.10 -0.47
CA ALA A 111 9.97 -20.21 -1.39
C ALA A 111 10.39 -21.38 -0.49
N GLN A 112 9.48 -22.33 -0.29
CA GLN A 112 9.78 -23.54 0.45
C GLN A 112 10.97 -24.14 -0.29
N ALA A 113 12.14 -24.11 0.35
CA ALA A 113 13.30 -24.80 -0.14
C ALA A 113 12.91 -26.29 -0.20
N ALA A 114 12.66 -26.75 -1.42
CA ALA A 114 12.51 -28.17 -1.75
C ALA A 114 13.89 -28.77 -1.97
#